data_AF-A0A9P5PF84-F1
#
_entry.id   AF-A0A9P5PF84-F1
#
_cell.length_a   1.000
_cell.length_b   1.000
_cell.length_c   1.000
_cell.angle_alpha   90.00
_cell.angle_beta   90.00
_cell.angle_gamma   90.00
#
_symmetry.space_group_name_H-M   'P 1'
#
loop_
_entity.id
_entity.type
_entity.pdbx_description
1 polymer ?
#
loop_
_entity_poly.entity_id
_entity_poly.type
_entity_poly.pdbx_seq_one_letter_code
_entity_poly.pdbx_strand_id
1 'polypeptide(L)'
;MSTSNPLEQAAATARLLKTLVQKLPPLVPLALPDDKIAQVFKNIPETDDEDGKWRVFNRRMDVLLDDVRIANERLLHVRRGQYGMDAVVEYIQRCVDNDSLQWEAAEPKFAHLIAELQKQQ
;
A
#
# COMPACT_ATOMS: atom_id res chain seq x y z
N MET A 1 16.04 18.15 17.81
CA MET A 1 15.74 17.05 16.87
C MET A 1 14.32 17.28 16.40
N SER A 2 14.12 17.71 15.15
CA SER A 2 12.79 18.00 14.64
C SER A 2 12.02 16.68 14.55
N THR A 3 11.07 16.48 15.45
CA THR A 3 10.03 15.46 15.29
C THR A 3 9.16 15.91 14.12
N SER A 4 9.44 15.39 12.93
CA SER A 4 8.62 15.66 11.74
C SER A 4 7.16 15.32 12.04
N ASN A 5 6.24 16.14 11.56
CA ASN A 5 4.81 15.93 11.73
C ASN A 5 4.42 14.57 11.10
N PRO A 6 3.71 13.66 11.81
CA PRO A 6 3.29 12.37 11.27
C PRO A 6 2.57 12.45 9.91
N LEU A 7 1.75 13.49 9.71
CA LEU A 7 1.07 13.71 8.44
C LEU A 7 2.04 14.05 7.30
N GLU A 8 3.08 14.84 7.59
CA GLU A 8 4.13 15.16 6.61
C GLU A 8 4.94 13.91 6.25
N GLN A 9 5.22 13.05 7.24
CA GLN A 9 5.89 11.76 7.03
C GLN A 9 5.03 10.83 6.17
N ALA A 10 3.73 10.73 6.45
CA ALA A 10 2.79 9.94 5.68
C ALA A 10 2.71 10.42 4.22
N ALA A 11 2.60 11.74 4.02
CA ALA A 11 2.57 12.34 2.69
C ALA A 11 3.89 12.15 1.92
N ALA A 12 5.04 12.28 2.57
CA ALA A 12 6.32 12.01 1.95
C ALA A 12 6.45 10.54 1.53
N THR A 13 5.97 9.63 2.38
CA THR A 13 6.01 8.19 2.14
C THR A 13 5.09 7.76 1.00
N ALA A 14 3.87 8.30 0.94
CA ALA A 14 2.94 8.06 -0.18
C ALA A 14 3.54 8.52 -1.52
N ARG A 15 4.19 9.70 -1.54
CA ARG A 15 4.88 10.21 -2.74
C ARG A 15 6.04 9.32 -3.18
N LEU A 16 6.82 8.80 -2.22
CA LEU A 16 7.91 7.87 -2.50
C LEU A 16 7.35 6.57 -3.11
N LEU A 17 6.35 5.96 -2.48
CA LEU A 17 5.68 4.76 -2.99
C LEU A 17 5.17 4.95 -4.41
N LYS A 18 4.50 6.08 -4.70
CA LYS A 18 4.06 6.43 -6.05
C LYS A 18 5.21 6.46 -7.06
N THR A 19 6.32 7.08 -6.68
CA THR A 19 7.52 7.13 -7.52
C THR A 19 8.09 5.73 -7.77
N LEU A 20 8.14 4.86 -6.76
CA LEU A 20 8.64 3.49 -6.89
C LEU A 20 7.74 2.66 -7.81
N VAL A 21 6.41 2.76 -7.65
CA VAL A 21 5.44 2.04 -8.48
C VAL A 21 5.52 2.47 -9.95
N GLN A 22 5.62 3.77 -10.21
CA GLN A 22 5.79 4.30 -11.58
C GLN A 22 7.09 3.84 -12.26
N LYS A 23 8.09 3.45 -11.48
CA LYS A 23 9.39 2.95 -11.96
C LYS A 23 9.45 1.43 -12.08
N LEU A 24 8.38 0.69 -11.78
CA LEU A 24 8.38 -0.75 -11.90
C LEU A 24 8.68 -1.17 -13.35
N PRO A 25 9.64 -2.09 -13.58
CA PRO A 25 10.08 -2.44 -14.92
C PRO A 25 8.99 -3.23 -15.66
N PRO A 26 9.03 -3.26 -17.01
CA PRO A 26 8.08 -4.00 -17.82
C PRO A 26 8.00 -5.50 -17.51
N LEU A 27 9.05 -6.08 -16.93
CA LEU A 27 9.10 -7.48 -16.49
C LEU A 27 8.10 -7.78 -15.36
N VAL A 28 7.74 -6.78 -14.56
CA VAL A 28 6.66 -6.93 -13.58
C VAL A 28 5.34 -7.03 -14.35
N PRO A 29 4.56 -8.10 -14.17
CA PRO A 29 3.35 -8.32 -14.96
C PRO A 29 2.28 -7.26 -14.65
N LEU A 30 1.41 -7.01 -15.62
CA LEU A 30 0.21 -6.19 -15.42
C LEU A 30 -0.81 -6.96 -14.59
N ALA A 31 -1.47 -6.25 -13.67
CA ALA A 31 -2.53 -6.78 -12.86
C ALA A 31 -3.83 -6.93 -13.66
N LEU A 32 -4.57 -7.99 -13.36
CA LEU A 32 -5.88 -8.31 -13.88
C LEU A 32 -6.96 -8.03 -12.84
N PRO A 33 -8.24 -7.84 -13.25
CA PRO A 33 -9.34 -7.56 -12.33
C PRO A 33 -9.60 -8.67 -11.29
N ASP A 34 -9.11 -9.88 -11.53
CA ASP A 34 -9.24 -11.05 -10.67
C ASP A 34 -8.01 -11.33 -9.79
N ASP A 35 -6.93 -10.55 -9.95
CA ASP A 35 -5.72 -10.68 -9.14
C ASP A 35 -5.96 -10.31 -7.67
N LYS A 36 -5.05 -10.78 -6.80
CA LYS A 36 -5.13 -10.63 -5.34
C LYS A 36 -5.44 -9.19 -4.89
N ILE A 37 -4.73 -8.21 -5.44
CA ILE A 37 -4.93 -6.79 -5.07
C ILE A 37 -6.36 -6.36 -5.38
N ALA A 38 -6.84 -6.55 -6.60
CA ALA A 38 -8.22 -6.23 -6.97
C ALA A 38 -9.25 -6.95 -6.09
N GLN A 39 -9.04 -8.23 -5.79
CA GLN A 39 -9.91 -9.01 -4.91
C GLN A 39 -9.93 -8.47 -3.48
N VAL A 40 -8.78 -8.04 -2.94
CA VAL A 40 -8.72 -7.42 -1.60
C VAL A 40 -9.55 -6.15 -1.55
N PHE A 41 -9.42 -5.27 -2.54
CA PHE A 41 -10.17 -4.02 -2.61
C PHE A 41 -11.67 -4.25 -2.79
N LYS A 42 -12.05 -5.29 -3.55
CA LYS A 42 -13.44 -5.71 -3.75
C LYS A 42 -14.07 -6.33 -2.49
N ASN A 43 -13.34 -7.21 -1.82
CA ASN A 43 -13.87 -7.99 -0.69
C ASN A 43 -13.81 -7.23 0.65
N ILE A 44 -12.97 -6.19 0.73
CA ILE A 44 -12.87 -5.31 1.90
C ILE A 44 -13.20 -3.89 1.42
N PRO A 45 -14.49 -3.53 1.31
CA PRO A 45 -14.92 -2.23 0.81
C PRO A 45 -14.55 -1.09 1.78
N GLU A 46 -14.47 0.12 1.25
CA GLU A 46 -14.33 1.34 2.06
C GLU A 46 -15.59 1.59 2.89
N THR A 47 -15.44 2.35 3.97
CA THR A 47 -16.51 2.73 4.87
C THR A 47 -16.43 4.22 5.13
N ASP A 48 -17.60 4.85 5.31
CA ASP A 48 -17.72 6.27 5.61
C ASP A 48 -17.53 6.57 7.11
N ASP A 49 -17.50 5.54 7.96
CA ASP A 49 -17.22 5.65 9.39
C ASP A 49 -15.74 5.97 9.62
N GLU A 50 -15.43 7.09 10.30
CA GLU A 50 -14.06 7.54 10.57
C GLU A 50 -13.26 6.47 11.33
N ASP A 51 -13.85 5.84 12.35
CA ASP A 51 -13.22 4.74 13.09
C ASP A 51 -13.06 3.49 12.21
N GLY A 52 -13.94 3.32 11.24
CA GLY A 52 -13.93 2.25 10.26
C GLY A 52 -12.85 2.41 9.20
N LYS A 53 -12.53 3.64 8.75
CA LYS A 53 -11.54 3.91 7.69
C LYS A 53 -10.17 3.34 8.04
N TRP A 54 -9.70 3.60 9.25
CA TRP A 54 -8.44 3.04 9.74
C TRP A 54 -8.48 1.50 9.78
N ARG A 55 -9.57 0.90 10.30
CA ARG A 55 -9.71 -0.56 10.37
C ARG A 55 -9.68 -1.20 8.98
N VAL A 56 -10.35 -0.58 8.01
CA VAL A 56 -10.35 -1.01 6.60
C VAL A 56 -8.95 -0.93 6.02
N PHE A 57 -8.25 0.20 6.20
CA PHE A 57 -6.86 0.35 5.77
C PHE A 57 -5.98 -0.75 6.37
N ASN A 58 -6.03 -0.90 7.70
CA ASN A 58 -5.20 -1.85 8.41
C ASN A 58 -5.44 -3.27 7.91
N ARG A 59 -6.71 -3.66 7.73
CA ARG A 59 -7.13 -4.96 7.23
C ARG A 59 -6.69 -5.22 5.79
N ARG A 60 -6.86 -4.25 4.88
CA ARG A 60 -6.39 -4.36 3.48
C ARG A 60 -4.89 -4.60 3.44
N MET A 61 -4.13 -3.78 4.16
CA MET A 61 -2.67 -3.89 4.20
C MET A 61 -2.20 -5.19 4.86
N ASP A 62 -2.86 -5.66 5.92
CA ASP A 62 -2.55 -6.95 6.52
C ASP A 62 -2.73 -8.07 5.50
N VAL A 63 -3.88 -8.15 4.82
CA VAL A 63 -4.12 -9.22 3.83
C VAL A 63 -3.15 -9.16 2.64
N LEU A 64 -2.71 -7.97 2.24
CA LEU A 64 -1.72 -7.80 1.17
C LEU A 64 -0.30 -8.20 1.62
N LEU A 65 0.05 -7.96 2.88
CA LEU A 65 1.39 -8.19 3.42
C LEU A 65 1.55 -9.54 4.13
N ASP A 66 0.45 -10.22 4.49
CA ASP A 66 0.49 -11.52 5.20
C ASP A 66 1.13 -12.62 4.33
N ASP A 67 0.97 -12.54 3.01
CA ASP A 67 1.58 -13.48 2.06
C ASP A 67 3.13 -13.43 2.06
N VAL A 68 3.74 -12.39 2.66
CA VAL A 68 5.20 -12.28 2.79
C VAL A 68 5.78 -13.27 3.80
N ARG A 69 5.01 -13.69 4.82
CA ARG A 69 5.48 -14.65 5.83
C ARG A 69 5.65 -16.07 5.27
N ILE A 70 5.00 -16.38 4.16
CA ILE A 70 4.93 -17.74 3.59
C ILE A 70 5.98 -17.94 2.49
N ALA A 71 6.41 -16.88 1.80
CA ALA A 71 7.28 -16.98 0.63
C ALA A 71 8.54 -16.13 0.75
N ASN A 72 9.54 -16.63 1.48
CA ASN A 72 10.93 -16.16 1.47
C ASN A 72 11.09 -14.62 1.46
N GLU A 73 10.32 -13.91 2.29
CA GLU A 73 10.43 -12.46 2.48
C GLU A 73 10.19 -11.63 1.20
N ARG A 74 9.36 -12.11 0.27
CA ARG A 74 8.95 -11.34 -0.91
C ARG A 74 7.43 -11.21 -1.01
N LEU A 75 6.98 -10.03 -1.42
CA LEU A 75 5.59 -9.79 -1.79
C LEU A 75 5.27 -10.54 -3.09
N LEU A 76 4.56 -11.67 -2.99
CA LEU A 76 4.22 -12.55 -4.12
C LEU A 76 3.36 -11.88 -5.20
N HIS A 77 2.69 -10.77 -4.87
CA HIS A 77 1.64 -10.17 -5.69
C HIS A 77 1.97 -8.77 -6.20
N VAL A 78 3.26 -8.41 -6.31
CA VAL A 78 3.64 -7.14 -6.98
C VAL A 78 3.28 -7.23 -8.46
N ARG A 79 2.30 -6.42 -8.86
CA ARG A 79 1.84 -6.29 -10.25
C ARG A 79 1.60 -4.82 -10.58
N ARG A 80 1.81 -4.42 -11.83
CA ARG A 80 1.63 -3.03 -12.31
C ARG A 80 0.19 -2.74 -12.72
N GLY A 81 -0.17 -1.47 -12.82
CA GLY A 81 -1.43 -1.03 -13.43
C GLY A 81 -2.57 -0.89 -12.45
N GLN A 82 -3.73 -0.46 -12.97
CA GLN A 82 -4.93 -0.04 -12.21
C GLN A 82 -5.52 -1.10 -11.26
N TYR A 83 -5.20 -2.38 -11.43
CA TYR A 83 -5.66 -3.47 -10.56
C TYR A 83 -4.56 -3.98 -9.61
N GLY A 84 -3.39 -3.37 -9.68
CA GLY A 84 -2.18 -3.77 -8.96
C GLY A 84 -1.68 -2.66 -8.05
N MET A 85 -0.37 -2.43 -8.07
CA MET A 85 0.30 -1.48 -7.18
C MET A 85 -0.16 -0.03 -7.35
N ASP A 86 -0.67 0.34 -8.54
CA ASP A 86 -1.23 1.66 -8.77
C ASP A 86 -2.45 1.89 -7.87
N ALA A 87 -3.35 0.91 -7.77
CA ALA A 87 -4.52 0.97 -6.88
C ALA A 87 -4.13 1.08 -5.41
N VAL A 88 -3.09 0.34 -4.99
CA VAL A 88 -2.58 0.38 -3.61
C VAL A 88 -2.08 1.78 -3.27
N VAL A 89 -1.27 2.39 -4.13
CA VAL A 89 -0.71 3.72 -3.89
C VAL A 89 -1.79 4.80 -3.99
N GLU A 90 -2.70 4.72 -4.94
CA GLU A 90 -3.82 5.64 -5.05
C GLU A 90 -4.68 5.61 -3.78
N TYR A 91 -4.92 4.41 -3.23
CA TYR A 91 -5.61 4.26 -1.96
C TYR A 91 -4.83 4.86 -0.78
N ILE A 92 -3.53 4.57 -0.67
CA ILE A 92 -2.66 5.15 0.36
C ILE A 92 -2.69 6.67 0.31
N GLN A 93 -2.58 7.26 -0.89
CA GLN A 93 -2.63 8.71 -1.07
C GLN A 93 -3.97 9.28 -0.59
N ARG A 94 -5.09 8.67 -0.97
CA ARG A 94 -6.42 9.07 -0.46
C ARG A 94 -6.50 8.97 1.06
N CYS A 95 -5.93 7.92 1.66
CA CYS A 95 -5.93 7.76 3.11
C CYS A 95 -5.13 8.85 3.82
N VAL A 96 -3.98 9.26 3.27
CA VAL A 96 -3.18 10.39 3.76
C VAL A 96 -3.94 11.70 3.61
N ASP A 97 -4.51 11.96 2.43
CA ASP A 97 -5.18 13.23 2.13
C ASP A 97 -6.42 13.45 3.01
N ASN A 98 -7.08 12.36 3.42
CA ASN A 98 -8.23 12.37 4.32
C ASN A 98 -7.87 12.28 5.82
N ASP A 99 -6.59 12.27 6.17
CA ASP A 99 -6.11 12.10 7.56
C ASP A 99 -6.68 10.84 8.26
N SER A 100 -6.90 9.79 7.48
CA SER A 100 -7.55 8.54 7.93
C SER A 100 -6.58 7.44 8.35
N LEU A 101 -5.31 7.81 8.55
CA LEU A 101 -4.22 6.89 8.89
C LEU A 101 -3.77 7.09 10.33
N GLN A 102 -3.63 5.97 11.05
CA GLN A 102 -2.85 5.96 12.29
C GLN A 102 -1.38 5.69 11.92
N TRP A 103 -0.59 6.76 11.85
CA TRP A 103 0.78 6.72 11.32
C TRP A 103 1.65 5.65 11.99
N GLU A 104 1.63 5.56 13.32
CA GLU A 104 2.44 4.62 14.10
C GLU A 104 2.24 3.15 13.68
N ALA A 105 1.03 2.80 13.23
CA ALA A 105 0.71 1.46 12.76
C ALA A 105 0.84 1.31 11.22
N ALA A 106 0.75 2.41 10.48
CA ALA A 106 0.93 2.43 9.03
C ALA A 106 2.41 2.41 8.61
N GLU A 107 3.29 3.08 9.36
CA GLU A 107 4.72 3.21 9.10
C GLU A 107 5.41 1.86 8.81
N PRO A 108 5.31 0.81 9.66
CA PRO A 108 5.96 -0.47 9.38
C PRO A 108 5.45 -1.14 8.11
N LYS A 109 4.16 -0.95 7.77
CA LYS A 109 3.55 -1.50 6.53
C LYS A 109 4.09 -0.77 5.30
N PHE A 110 4.28 0.54 5.39
CA PHE A 110 4.87 1.33 4.30
C PHE A 110 6.36 1.05 4.13
N ALA A 111 7.12 0.93 5.21
CA ALA A 111 8.53 0.56 5.18
C ALA A 111 8.73 -0.79 4.49
N HIS A 112 7.88 -1.76 4.82
CA HIS A 112 7.88 -3.07 4.16
C HIS A 112 7.56 -2.94 2.66
N LEU A 113 6.51 -2.21 2.30
CA LEU A 113 6.14 -2.03 0.90
C LEU A 113 7.23 -1.33 0.08
N ILE A 114 7.92 -0.34 0.66
CA ILE A 114 9.05 0.34 0.04
C ILE A 114 10.18 -0.65 -0.23
N ALA A 115 10.58 -1.43 0.79
CA ALA A 115 11.64 -2.41 0.65
C ALA A 115 11.33 -3.42 -0.46
N GLU A 116 10.07 -3.86 -0.56
CA GLU A 116 9.64 -4.77 -1.62
C GLU A 116 9.67 -4.16 -3.00
N LEU A 117 9.18 -2.92 -3.16
CA LEU A 117 9.21 -2.24 -4.46
C LEU A 117 10.64 -1.92 -4.91
N GLN A 118 11.55 -1.62 -3.99
CA GLN A 118 12.97 -1.42 -4.29
C GLN A 118 13.64 -2.69 -4.80
N LYS A 119 13.24 -3.89 -4.33
CA LYS A 119 13.72 -5.18 -4.85
C LYS A 119 13.24 -5.49 -6.28
N GLN A 120 12.30 -4.72 -6.82
CA GLN A 120 11.76 -4.89 -8.18
C GLN A 120 12.38 -3.94 -9.21
N GLN A 121 13.25 -3.03 -8.77
CA GLN A 121 14.02 -2.14 -9.65
C GLN A 121 15.25 -2.85 -10.19
#